data_AF-A0A0J1G9R3-F1
#
_entry.id   AF-A0A0J1G9R3-F1
#
_cell.length_a   1.000
_cell.length_b   1.000
_cell.length_c   1.000
_cell.angle_alpha   90.00
_cell.angle_beta   90.00
_cell.angle_gamma   90.00
#
_symmetry.space_group_name_H-M   'P 1'
#
loop_
_entity.id
_entity.type
_entity.pdbx_description
1 polymer ?
#
loop_
_entity_poly.entity_id
_entity_poly.type
_entity_poly.pdbx_seq_one_letter_code
_entity_poly.pdbx_strand_id
1 'polypeptide(L)'
;MIQAGSPFMLYYQYECLVRQGRLQDIMDDIKIRWGEMLKYDSTTCWEVFPGFYEVSRTRSYCHSWSASPAYFFIKYALGVQMLEDGFAKVEIKDPLWDMKWCRGDVPTPHGVIHIEWSRESGRKECRARIPKKIQVVYEEKSDCEMRIHRFG
;
A
#
# COMPACT_ATOMS: atom_id res chain seq x y z
N MET A 1 5.03 13.63 -13.12
CA MET A 1 5.46 13.35 -11.73
C MET A 1 4.78 14.33 -10.80
N ILE A 2 4.37 13.87 -9.62
CA ILE A 2 3.73 14.70 -8.59
C ILE A 2 4.80 15.61 -7.96
N GLN A 3 4.57 16.91 -7.81
CA GLN A 3 5.62 17.84 -7.36
C GLN A 3 5.79 17.83 -5.84
N ALA A 4 6.94 17.34 -5.37
CA ALA A 4 7.33 17.34 -3.96
C ALA A 4 8.86 17.32 -3.79
N GLY A 5 9.35 17.97 -2.74
CA GLY A 5 10.77 17.97 -2.38
C GLY A 5 11.23 16.74 -1.58
N SER A 6 10.30 16.07 -0.89
CA SER A 6 10.62 14.92 -0.05
C SER A 6 9.54 13.83 -0.11
N PRO A 7 9.91 12.56 0.13
CA PRO A 7 8.92 11.48 0.29
C PRO A 7 7.96 11.73 1.47
N PHE A 8 8.40 12.45 2.51
CA PHE A 8 7.55 12.86 3.62
C PHE A 8 6.35 13.69 3.15
N MET A 9 6.58 14.71 2.31
CA MET A 9 5.47 15.51 1.76
C MET A 9 4.57 14.66 0.85
N LEU A 10 5.14 13.73 0.09
CA LEU A 10 4.36 12.84 -0.78
C LEU A 10 3.36 11.99 -0.01
N TYR A 11 3.64 11.59 1.23
CA TYR A 11 2.65 10.87 2.05
C TYR A 11 1.30 11.62 2.10
N TYR A 12 1.35 12.91 2.42
CA TYR A 12 0.14 13.73 2.52
C TYR A 12 -0.48 14.03 1.15
N GLN A 13 0.34 14.28 0.13
CA GLN A 13 -0.17 14.51 -1.22
C GLN A 13 -0.83 13.25 -1.79
N TYR A 14 -0.26 12.08 -1.56
CA TYR A 14 -0.83 10.80 -1.97
C TYR A 14 -2.17 10.54 -1.26
N GLU A 15 -2.29 10.81 0.03
CA GLU A 15 -3.58 10.74 0.74
C GLU A 15 -4.65 11.63 0.08
N CYS A 16 -4.30 12.86 -0.32
CA CYS A 16 -5.21 13.74 -1.05
C CYS A 16 -5.58 13.19 -2.43
N LEU A 17 -4.61 12.63 -3.16
CA LEU A 17 -4.83 12.06 -4.49
C LEU A 17 -5.67 10.77 -4.45
N VAL A 18 -5.55 9.95 -3.41
CA VAL A 18 -6.43 8.80 -3.18
C VAL A 18 -7.89 9.25 -3.10
N ARG A 19 -8.16 10.33 -2.35
CA ARG A 19 -9.53 10.88 -2.22
C ARG A 19 -10.08 11.42 -3.54
N GLN A 20 -9.23 11.68 -4.52
CA GLN A 20 -9.59 12.08 -5.88
C GLN A 20 -9.67 10.90 -6.85
N GLY A 21 -9.53 9.66 -6.37
CA GLY A 21 -9.54 8.46 -7.22
C GLY A 21 -8.26 8.27 -8.06
N ARG A 22 -7.17 8.98 -7.75
CA ARG A 22 -5.94 8.99 -8.55
C ARG A 22 -4.91 7.95 -8.08
N LEU A 23 -5.37 6.75 -7.71
CA LEU A 23 -4.49 5.72 -7.16
C LEU A 23 -3.41 5.26 -8.15
N GLN A 24 -3.77 5.12 -9.43
CA GLN A 24 -2.83 4.72 -10.48
C GLN A 24 -1.63 5.68 -10.55
N ASP A 25 -1.89 6.99 -10.54
CA ASP A 25 -0.86 8.03 -10.59
C ASP A 25 0.10 7.93 -9.40
N ILE A 26 -0.42 7.62 -8.21
CA ILE A 26 0.39 7.43 -6.99
C ILE A 26 1.30 6.23 -7.16
N MET A 27 0.76 5.09 -7.59
CA MET A 27 1.53 3.84 -7.73
C MET A 27 2.63 3.99 -8.80
N ASP A 28 2.35 4.70 -9.89
CA ASP A 28 3.35 4.96 -10.92
C ASP A 28 4.41 5.97 -10.46
N ASP A 29 4.03 7.01 -9.71
CA ASP A 29 4.99 7.93 -9.09
C ASP A 29 5.89 7.21 -8.06
N ILE A 30 5.34 6.28 -7.27
CA ILE A 30 6.12 5.43 -6.36
C ILE A 30 7.17 4.61 -7.13
N LYS A 31 6.79 3.93 -8.22
CA LYS A 31 7.73 3.16 -9.04
C LYS A 31 8.87 4.01 -9.56
N ILE A 32 8.59 5.24 -10.00
CA ILE A 32 9.61 6.15 -10.52
C ILE A 32 10.57 6.57 -9.41
N ARG A 33 10.03 7.04 -8.27
CA ARG A 33 10.82 7.67 -7.21
C ARG A 33 11.60 6.69 -6.35
N TRP A 34 10.96 5.65 -5.84
CA TRP A 34 11.66 4.61 -5.08
C TRP A 34 12.45 3.69 -6.01
N GLY A 35 12.01 3.54 -7.27
CA GLY A 35 12.82 2.89 -8.30
C GLY A 35 14.13 3.64 -8.59
N GLU A 36 14.15 4.97 -8.53
CA GLU A 36 15.41 5.73 -8.58
C GLU A 36 16.31 5.37 -7.38
N MET A 37 15.77 5.31 -6.16
CA MET A 37 16.57 4.91 -5.00
C MET A 37 17.20 3.53 -5.18
N LEU A 38 16.43 2.57 -5.70
CA LEU A 38 16.89 1.22 -6.00
C LEU A 38 17.96 1.18 -7.11
N LYS A 39 17.87 2.05 -8.12
CA LYS A 39 18.91 2.16 -9.18
C LYS A 39 20.27 2.60 -8.66
N TYR A 40 20.31 3.21 -7.48
CA TYR A 40 21.53 3.60 -6.78
C TYR A 40 21.84 2.67 -5.60
N ASP A 41 21.40 1.42 -5.69
CA ASP A 41 21.63 0.35 -4.70
C ASP A 41 21.19 0.69 -3.27
N SER A 42 20.26 1.63 -3.12
CA SER A 42 19.75 2.00 -1.81
C SER A 42 18.91 0.88 -1.23
N THR A 43 19.29 0.41 -0.03
CA THR A 43 18.53 -0.58 0.74
C THR A 43 17.54 0.05 1.73
N THR A 44 17.53 1.37 1.82
CA THR A 44 16.68 2.19 2.69
C THR A 44 16.08 3.38 1.92
N CYS A 45 15.14 4.10 2.54
CA CYS A 45 14.47 5.25 1.91
C CYS A 45 15.21 6.57 2.20
N TRP A 46 15.42 7.39 1.17
CA TRP A 46 16.12 8.68 1.27
C TRP A 46 15.28 9.75 1.97
N GLU A 47 15.93 10.68 2.67
CA GLU A 47 15.29 11.77 3.41
C GLU A 47 14.53 12.74 2.50
N VAL A 48 15.17 13.18 1.43
CA VAL A 48 14.65 14.07 0.39
C VAL A 48 15.03 13.56 -1.00
N PHE A 49 14.34 14.05 -2.04
CA PHE A 49 14.72 13.78 -3.43
C PHE A 49 15.96 14.56 -3.86
N PRO A 50 16.65 14.15 -4.94
CA PRO A 50 17.77 14.89 -5.49
C PRO A 50 17.42 16.34 -5.85
N GLY A 51 18.40 17.25 -5.73
CA GLY A 51 18.27 18.66 -6.10
C GLY A 51 18.43 19.67 -4.96
N PHE A 52 18.57 19.20 -3.71
CA PHE A 52 18.80 20.07 -2.54
C PHE A 52 20.27 20.17 -2.10
N TYR A 53 21.13 19.28 -2.59
CA TYR A 53 22.55 19.19 -2.21
C TYR A 53 23.42 19.10 -3.46
N GLU A 54 24.57 19.77 -3.45
CA GLU A 54 25.45 19.88 -4.63
C GLU A 54 26.19 18.58 -4.96
N VAL A 55 26.62 17.85 -3.93
CA VAL A 55 27.50 16.67 -4.06
C VAL A 55 26.83 15.36 -3.65
N SER A 56 25.56 15.40 -3.25
CA SER A 56 24.83 14.22 -2.80
C SER A 56 23.38 14.22 -3.29
N ARG A 57 22.79 13.03 -3.40
CA ARG A 57 21.38 12.87 -3.78
C ARG A 57 20.43 13.22 -2.65
N THR A 58 20.90 13.06 -1.42
CA THR A 58 20.18 13.36 -0.19
C THR A 58 21.20 13.54 0.93
N ARG A 59 20.76 13.98 2.11
CA ARG A 59 21.63 14.05 3.29
C ARG A 59 21.61 12.75 4.08
N SER A 60 20.43 12.28 4.48
CA SER A 60 20.25 10.94 5.05
C SER A 60 19.68 9.96 4.03
N TYR A 61 20.38 8.85 3.82
CA TYR A 61 19.95 7.76 2.93
C TYR A 61 19.00 6.77 3.63
N CYS A 62 18.75 6.95 4.93
CA CYS A 62 17.87 6.10 5.73
C CYS A 62 16.97 6.95 6.63
N HIS A 63 15.77 7.26 6.14
CA HIS A 63 14.79 8.04 6.88
C HIS A 63 13.41 7.39 6.82
N SER A 64 12.89 6.95 7.98
CA SER A 64 11.64 6.17 8.07
C SER A 64 10.40 6.94 7.62
N TRP A 65 10.41 8.27 7.70
CA TRP A 65 9.33 9.12 7.17
C TRP A 65 9.11 8.99 5.66
N SER A 66 10.02 8.29 4.97
CA SER A 66 10.02 8.07 3.52
C SER A 66 9.57 6.65 3.17
N ALA A 67 9.15 5.86 4.15
CA ALA A 67 8.66 4.50 3.98
C ALA A 67 7.15 4.44 3.63
N SER A 68 6.58 5.54 3.15
CA SER A 68 5.16 5.61 2.77
C SER A 68 4.70 4.53 1.77
N PRO A 69 5.53 3.99 0.83
CA PRO A 69 5.08 2.91 -0.04
C PRO A 69 4.56 1.69 0.72
N ALA A 70 5.16 1.33 1.85
CA ALA A 70 4.69 0.19 2.65
C ALA A 70 3.25 0.41 3.14
N TYR A 71 2.92 1.63 3.57
CA TYR A 71 1.57 2.01 3.97
C TYR A 71 0.59 1.97 2.79
N PHE A 72 0.95 2.55 1.64
CA PHE A 72 0.08 2.56 0.46
C PHE A 72 -0.13 1.17 -0.13
N PHE A 73 0.89 0.30 -0.10
CA PHE A 73 0.76 -1.07 -0.57
C PHE A 73 -0.17 -1.89 0.32
N ILE A 74 -0.09 -1.79 1.65
CA ILE A 74 -1.04 -2.49 2.53
C ILE A 74 -2.47 -1.99 2.31
N LYS A 75 -2.68 -0.67 2.27
CA LYS A 75 -4.04 -0.11 2.17
C LYS A 75 -4.69 -0.28 0.80
N TYR A 76 -3.92 -0.15 -0.27
CA TYR A 76 -4.48 0.04 -1.62
C TYR A 76 -4.01 -0.99 -2.65
N ALA A 77 -2.84 -1.60 -2.49
CA ALA A 77 -2.43 -2.73 -3.33
C ALA A 77 -2.96 -4.06 -2.75
N LEU A 78 -2.80 -4.27 -1.45
CA LEU A 78 -3.31 -5.44 -0.74
C LEU A 78 -4.79 -5.28 -0.39
N GLY A 79 -5.22 -4.04 -0.10
CA GLY A 79 -6.62 -3.68 0.09
C GLY A 79 -7.12 -3.73 1.53
N VAL A 80 -6.23 -3.85 2.53
CA VAL A 80 -6.64 -3.97 3.94
C VAL A 80 -6.62 -2.61 4.63
N GLN A 81 -7.77 -2.17 5.12
CA GLN A 81 -7.92 -0.87 5.79
C GLN A 81 -8.58 -1.03 7.16
N MET A 82 -8.00 -0.41 8.18
CA MET A 82 -8.58 -0.35 9.52
C MET A 82 -9.77 0.61 9.52
N LEU A 83 -10.95 0.13 9.92
CA LEU A 83 -12.16 0.95 10.10
C LEU A 83 -12.39 1.34 11.56
N GLU A 84 -11.99 0.47 12.50
CA GLU A 84 -12.08 0.71 13.93
C GLU A 84 -10.73 0.42 14.60
N ASP A 85 -10.44 1.17 15.66
CA ASP A 85 -9.17 1.13 16.37
C ASP A 85 -8.76 -0.30 16.77
N GLY A 86 -7.45 -0.54 16.76
CA GLY A 86 -6.89 -1.85 17.14
C GLY A 86 -7.22 -2.98 16.15
N PHE A 87 -7.69 -2.68 14.94
CA PHE A 87 -8.18 -3.67 13.97
C PHE A 87 -9.40 -4.47 14.48
N ALA A 88 -10.21 -3.88 15.36
CA ALA A 88 -11.50 -4.47 15.75
C ALA A 88 -12.40 -4.70 14.53
N LYS A 89 -12.30 -3.80 13.55
CA LYS A 89 -12.98 -3.88 12.26
C LYS A 89 -12.05 -3.44 11.13
N VAL A 90 -12.08 -4.20 10.04
CA VAL A 90 -11.35 -3.89 8.81
C VAL A 90 -12.29 -3.89 7.62
N GLU A 91 -11.91 -3.14 6.61
CA GLU A 91 -12.44 -3.23 5.26
C GLU A 91 -11.42 -3.94 4.37
N ILE A 92 -11.92 -4.83 3.51
CA ILE A 92 -11.15 -5.35 2.39
C ILE A 92 -11.69 -4.69 1.13
N LYS A 93 -10.88 -3.82 0.55
CA LYS A 93 -11.19 -3.13 -0.70
C LYS A 93 -10.57 -3.83 -1.89
N ASP A 94 -11.26 -3.72 -3.01
CA ASP A 94 -10.71 -4.14 -4.28
C ASP A 94 -9.51 -3.25 -4.68
N PRO A 95 -8.34 -3.83 -4.98
CA PRO A 95 -7.22 -3.09 -5.55
C PRO A 95 -7.63 -2.42 -6.88
N LEU A 96 -7.54 -1.10 -6.90
CA LEU A 96 -7.83 -0.24 -8.06
C LEU A 96 -6.61 -0.01 -8.97
N TRP A 97 -5.45 -0.55 -8.61
CA TRP A 97 -4.22 -0.46 -9.39
C TRP A 97 -4.09 -1.62 -10.39
N ASP A 98 -3.57 -1.36 -11.59
CA ASP A 98 -3.32 -2.36 -12.64
C ASP A 98 -2.18 -3.32 -12.27
N MET A 99 -2.54 -4.33 -11.48
CA MET A 99 -1.69 -5.40 -11.03
C MET A 99 -2.39 -6.74 -11.26
N LYS A 100 -1.58 -7.75 -11.62
CA LYS A 100 -2.04 -9.13 -11.83
C LYS A 100 -2.31 -9.88 -10.54
N TRP A 101 -1.56 -9.61 -9.48
CA TRP A 101 -1.73 -10.29 -8.19
C TRP A 101 -1.08 -9.47 -7.08
N CYS A 102 -1.52 -9.67 -5.85
CA CYS A 102 -0.82 -9.22 -4.66
C CYS A 102 -1.07 -10.21 -3.52
N ARG A 103 -0.07 -10.40 -2.67
CA ARG A 103 -0.16 -11.23 -1.47
C ARG A 103 0.63 -10.58 -0.34
N GLY A 104 0.08 -10.65 0.85
CA GLY A 104 0.71 -10.07 2.02
C GLY A 104 0.00 -10.43 3.32
N ASP A 105 0.71 -10.13 4.40
CA ASP A 105 0.28 -10.38 5.77
C ASP A 105 0.23 -9.06 6.53
N VAL A 106 -0.88 -8.82 7.26
CA VAL A 106 -1.04 -7.65 8.12
C VAL A 106 -1.06 -8.12 9.58
N PRO A 107 0.03 -7.90 10.35
CA PRO A 107 0.03 -8.23 11.76
C PRO A 107 -0.91 -7.29 12.52
N THR A 108 -1.80 -7.85 13.33
CA THR A 108 -2.74 -7.09 14.17
C THR A 108 -2.70 -7.58 15.62
N PRO A 109 -3.22 -6.80 16.59
CA PRO A 109 -3.37 -7.25 17.98
C PRO A 109 -4.22 -8.53 18.15
N HIS A 110 -5.04 -8.88 17.16
CA HIS A 110 -5.93 -10.05 17.18
C HIS A 110 -5.38 -11.26 16.42
N GLY A 111 -4.16 -11.17 15.88
CA GLY A 111 -3.56 -12.17 15.01
C GLY A 111 -3.30 -11.63 13.61
N VAL A 112 -2.66 -12.45 12.77
CA VAL A 112 -2.28 -12.04 11.42
C VAL A 112 -3.46 -12.16 10.47
N ILE A 113 -3.71 -11.11 9.67
CA ILE A 113 -4.57 -11.19 8.49
C ILE A 113 -3.70 -11.65 7.34
N HIS A 114 -3.98 -12.82 6.78
CA HIS A 114 -3.35 -13.28 5.53
C HIS A 114 -4.29 -12.96 4.37
N ILE A 115 -3.80 -12.35 3.31
CA ILE A 115 -4.63 -12.02 2.16
C ILE A 115 -3.82 -12.14 0.87
N GLU A 116 -4.46 -12.71 -0.14
CA GLU A 116 -3.95 -12.79 -1.49
C GLU A 116 -5.08 -12.58 -2.48
N TRP A 117 -4.77 -11.96 -3.61
CA TRP A 117 -5.68 -11.85 -4.72
C TRP A 117 -4.93 -11.95 -6.05
N SER A 118 -5.63 -12.42 -7.08
CA SER A 118 -5.13 -12.49 -8.46
C SER A 118 -6.21 -12.07 -9.46
N ARG A 119 -5.76 -11.61 -10.63
CA ARG A 119 -6.55 -11.26 -11.80
C ARG A 119 -6.06 -12.09 -12.98
N GLU A 120 -6.90 -13.01 -13.44
CA GLU A 120 -6.63 -13.86 -14.60
C GLU A 120 -7.84 -13.84 -15.54
N SER A 121 -7.61 -13.52 -16.82
CA SER A 121 -8.65 -13.56 -17.87
C SER A 121 -9.94 -12.78 -17.52
N GLY A 122 -9.82 -11.65 -16.82
CA GLY A 122 -10.95 -10.82 -16.40
C GLY A 122 -11.68 -11.30 -15.14
N ARG A 123 -11.32 -12.47 -14.58
CA ARG A 123 -11.79 -12.93 -13.28
C ARG A 123 -10.83 -12.52 -12.19
N LYS A 124 -11.36 -12.07 -11.06
CA LYS A 124 -10.58 -11.71 -9.88
C LYS A 124 -10.92 -12.64 -8.72
N GLU A 125 -9.92 -13.33 -8.19
CA GLU A 125 -10.07 -14.18 -7.01
C GLU A 125 -9.39 -13.53 -5.82
N CYS A 126 -10.02 -13.55 -4.65
CA CYS A 126 -9.40 -13.12 -3.40
C CYS A 126 -9.62 -14.16 -2.30
N ARG A 127 -8.56 -14.44 -1.56
CA ARG A 127 -8.55 -15.36 -0.43
C ARG A 127 -8.00 -14.62 0.77
N ALA A 128 -8.75 -14.67 1.87
CA ALA A 128 -8.32 -14.09 3.12
C ALA A 128 -8.47 -15.09 4.26
N ARG A 129 -7.44 -15.21 5.10
CA ARG A 129 -7.51 -15.91 6.39
C ARG A 129 -7.47 -14.85 7.48
N ILE A 130 -8.53 -14.79 8.27
CA ILE A 130 -8.75 -13.67 9.21
C ILE A 130 -9.12 -14.22 10.59
N PRO A 131 -8.52 -13.71 11.69
CA PRO A 131 -8.93 -14.04 13.04
C PRO A 131 -10.42 -13.77 13.28
N LYS A 132 -11.11 -14.65 14.02
CA LYS A 132 -12.55 -14.50 14.35
C LYS A 132 -12.88 -13.20 15.09
N LYS A 133 -11.91 -12.65 15.83
CA LYS A 133 -12.08 -11.41 16.61
C LYS A 133 -12.17 -10.14 15.74
N ILE A 134 -11.77 -10.20 14.47
CA ILE A 134 -11.77 -9.04 13.57
C ILE A 134 -13.05 -9.03 12.78
N GLN A 135 -13.84 -7.96 12.86
CA GLN A 135 -14.99 -7.77 11.97
C GLN A 135 -14.49 -7.38 10.56
N VAL A 136 -15.14 -7.88 9.51
CA VAL A 136 -14.71 -7.64 8.13
C VAL A 136 -15.88 -7.08 7.33
N VAL A 137 -15.65 -5.95 6.69
CA VAL A 137 -16.52 -5.38 5.67
C VAL A 137 -15.88 -5.65 4.31
N TYR A 138 -16.70 -6.07 3.36
CA TYR A 138 -16.31 -6.29 1.98
C TYR A 138 -17.35 -5.65 1.06
N GLU A 139 -16.91 -4.97 0.01
CA GLU A 139 -17.80 -4.24 -0.89
C GLU A 139 -18.73 -5.20 -1.65
N GLU A 140 -20.05 -5.04 -1.51
CA GLU A 140 -21.07 -5.92 -2.13
C GLU A 140 -21.04 -5.91 -3.67
N LYS A 141 -20.47 -4.86 -4.29
CA LYS A 141 -20.32 -4.70 -5.75
C LYS A 141 -18.90 -4.96 -6.23
N SER A 142 -18.17 -5.80 -5.53
CA SER A 142 -16.83 -6.17 -5.94
C SER A 142 -16.85 -7.12 -7.15
N ASP A 143 -15.97 -6.88 -8.11
CA ASP A 143 -15.70 -7.79 -9.25
C ASP A 143 -14.89 -9.04 -8.81
N CYS A 144 -14.61 -9.16 -7.52
CA CYS A 144 -13.76 -10.20 -6.97
C CYS A 144 -14.56 -11.26 -6.19
N GLU A 145 -14.32 -12.52 -6.55
CA GLU A 145 -14.80 -13.67 -5.80
C GLU A 145 -13.99 -13.83 -4.51
N MET A 146 -14.57 -13.33 -3.42
CA MET A 146 -13.94 -13.34 -2.09
C MET A 146 -14.23 -14.63 -1.33
N ARG A 147 -13.18 -15.27 -0.82
CA ARG A 147 -13.25 -16.43 0.08
C ARG A 147 -12.57 -16.09 1.40
N ILE A 148 -13.36 -15.96 2.46
CA ILE A 148 -12.86 -15.65 3.81
C ILE A 148 -12.88 -16.92 4.66
N HIS A 149 -11.70 -17.37 5.09
CA HIS A 149 -11.55 -18.43 6.07
C HIS A 149 -11.28 -17.82 7.46
N ARG A 150 -12.21 -18.04 8.40
CA ARG A 150 -12.08 -17.57 9.78
C ARG A 150 -11.32 -18.59 10.63
N PHE A 151 -10.35 -18.14 11.41
CA PHE A 151 -9.56 -19.00 12.30
C PHE A 151 -9.39 -18.40 13.70
N GLY A 152 -8.95 -19.24 14.64
CA GLY A 152 -8.89 -18.91 16.07
C GLY A 152 -10.29 -18.75 16.65
#